data_AF-A0A7X2M6P2-F1
#
_entry.id   AF-A0A7X2M6P2-F1
#
_cell.length_a   1.000
_cell.length_b   1.000
_cell.length_c   1.000
_cell.angle_alpha   90.00
_cell.angle_beta   90.00
_cell.angle_gamma   90.00
#
_symmetry.space_group_name_H-M   'P 1'
#
loop_
_entity.id
_entity.type
_entity.pdbx_description
1 polymer ?
#
loop_
_entity_poly.entity_id
_entity_poly.type
_entity_poly.pdbx_seq_one_letter_code
_entity_poly.pdbx_strand_id
1 'polypeptide(L)'
;MQNSNKRINEILLISALSIIPKLVLVFYAYPFNIIGDEIWTLASAAKIAGFDWTGILDGGRYYGMGFYSLFFPLFRMIDSPVVLYRSILFICVIMNSLISIIAYFILINFSNIKKRGLRIPMAVLASYFVILPVTYIYNEHIYVLICWCVLLLLLLLDANQDNKKKVMLYTVLLLTILTYAMLIHNRAITLWIAVVFVIILYFIAYRKWIVNWKVFSIMGIIVYILINIFIEHQVEWLWITSSENLGNTAVYNGGLLNILKPEYWQAWISIILGQLFTGDVFTGGLLIFLFIIAVVFIYKVFCKSEKTEKDTIMFIVFVFTLVCVAITIGGQSVNWLQGVKEAMERRSSNADAYRGVTYLRYYMSYVGPMLLLGSIYLKEKWHENKKYVPYIIWAKVLLCVVWFAFIFPYIISAVTAASSFRPFSFQSIFDITSGMRTYFPAVVVSIILFVYVIIVLHYKKSYQSIIFLFSLFFIYKYIYTGITVLNIEKDNYQSINGFAKVVDEHKDICNNIKEIYVQGDRALKEELQFLLKESLIKTDINYADEFILFSQFLDNTNAIGDLDIYYGQIDENEYIYVKGKENLDIIENLGIEVMQLHE
;
A
#
# COMPACT_ATOMS: atom_id res chain seq x y z
N MET A 1 -30.08 26.57 -9.82
CA MET A 1 -28.80 27.23 -9.45
C MET A 1 -28.43 27.09 -7.97
N GLN A 2 -29.29 27.43 -6.99
CA GLN A 2 -28.93 27.30 -5.56
C GLN A 2 -28.53 25.86 -5.12
N ASN A 3 -29.20 24.82 -5.62
CA ASN A 3 -28.85 23.43 -5.31
C ASN A 3 -27.54 22.93 -5.98
N SER A 4 -27.16 23.47 -7.15
CA SER A 4 -25.88 23.11 -7.78
C SER A 4 -24.71 23.78 -7.07
N ASN A 5 -24.84 25.07 -6.73
CA ASN A 5 -23.80 25.81 -5.99
C ASN A 5 -23.55 25.20 -4.60
N LYS A 6 -24.61 24.76 -3.92
CA LYS A 6 -24.48 24.04 -2.65
C LYS A 6 -23.68 22.74 -2.78
N ARG A 7 -23.91 21.96 -3.84
CA ARG A 7 -23.18 20.70 -4.08
C ARG A 7 -21.71 20.95 -4.43
N ILE A 8 -21.42 21.98 -5.21
CA ILE A 8 -20.05 22.39 -5.54
C ILE A 8 -19.30 22.77 -4.26
N ASN A 9 -19.92 23.59 -3.39
CA ASN A 9 -19.31 23.98 -2.10
C ASN A 9 -19.04 22.78 -1.18
N GLU A 10 -19.93 21.77 -1.18
CA GLU A 10 -19.68 20.53 -0.43
C GLU A 10 -18.51 19.73 -0.99
N ILE A 11 -18.39 19.62 -2.32
CA ILE A 11 -17.26 18.95 -2.98
C ILE A 11 -15.95 19.67 -2.67
N LEU A 12 -15.90 21.00 -2.79
CA LEU A 12 -14.71 21.79 -2.47
C LEU A 12 -14.27 21.61 -1.02
N LEU A 13 -15.23 21.61 -0.08
CA LEU A 13 -14.94 21.37 1.33
C LEU A 13 -14.42 19.95 1.59
N ILE A 14 -15.02 18.93 0.97
CA ILE A 14 -14.57 17.54 1.10
C ILE A 14 -13.15 17.37 0.54
N SER A 15 -12.89 17.95 -0.63
CA SER A 15 -11.56 17.96 -1.24
C SER A 15 -10.54 18.64 -0.32
N ALA A 16 -10.84 19.83 0.19
CA ALA A 16 -9.94 20.55 1.09
C ALA A 16 -9.61 19.74 2.36
N LEU A 17 -10.61 19.16 3.01
CA LEU A 17 -10.43 18.36 4.23
C LEU A 17 -9.71 17.02 3.98
N SER A 18 -9.74 16.51 2.75
CA SER A 18 -9.06 15.26 2.39
C SER A 18 -7.63 15.51 1.90
N ILE A 19 -7.38 16.63 1.23
CA ILE A 19 -6.10 16.97 0.58
C ILE A 19 -5.17 17.69 1.55
N ILE A 20 -5.62 18.77 2.21
CA ILE A 20 -4.74 19.67 2.96
C ILE A 20 -3.93 18.95 4.04
N PRO A 21 -4.53 18.12 4.93
CA PRO A 21 -3.76 17.44 5.97
C PRO A 21 -2.67 16.52 5.40
N LYS A 22 -2.93 15.87 4.26
CA LYS A 22 -1.99 14.96 3.60
C LYS A 22 -0.88 15.75 2.89
N LEU A 23 -1.22 16.86 2.25
CA LEU A 23 -0.23 17.75 1.63
C LEU A 23 0.75 18.33 2.64
N VAL A 24 0.26 18.71 3.83
CA VAL A 24 1.15 19.18 4.91
C VAL A 24 2.23 18.15 5.20
N LEU A 25 1.91 16.85 5.24
CA LEU A 25 2.91 15.80 5.43
C LEU A 25 3.88 15.70 4.24
N VAL A 26 3.37 15.75 3.00
CA VAL A 26 4.21 15.67 1.79
C VAL A 26 5.24 16.81 1.72
N PHE A 27 4.93 18.00 2.24
CA PHE A 27 5.89 19.11 2.28
C PHE A 27 7.14 18.81 3.11
N TYR A 28 7.09 17.83 4.01
CA TYR A 28 8.23 17.41 4.84
C TYR A 28 8.85 16.08 4.41
N ALA A 29 8.38 15.47 3.30
CA ALA A 29 8.85 14.16 2.84
C ALA A 29 10.23 14.24 2.16
N TYR A 30 11.03 13.19 2.30
CA TYR A 30 12.34 13.04 1.67
C TYR A 30 12.49 11.63 1.04
N PRO A 31 13.16 11.49 -0.12
CA PRO A 31 13.50 10.19 -0.68
C PRO A 31 14.68 9.54 0.10
N PHE A 32 14.73 8.24 0.41
CA PHE A 32 13.64 7.24 0.39
C PHE A 32 13.39 6.68 1.80
N ASN A 33 12.17 6.18 2.03
CA ASN A 33 11.82 5.49 3.27
C ASN A 33 11.95 3.98 3.13
N ILE A 34 11.32 3.41 2.10
CA ILE A 34 11.21 1.97 1.92
C ILE A 34 12.17 1.52 0.83
N ILE A 35 13.38 1.27 1.28
CA ILE A 35 14.49 0.73 0.48
C ILE A 35 14.01 -0.50 -0.29
N GLY A 36 14.29 -0.51 -1.59
CA GLY A 36 13.89 -1.49 -2.59
C GLY A 36 12.52 -1.21 -3.19
N ASP A 37 11.47 -1.12 -2.37
CA ASP A 37 10.11 -1.02 -2.92
C ASP A 37 9.88 0.30 -3.68
N GLU A 38 10.42 1.44 -3.21
CA GLU A 38 10.22 2.73 -3.88
C GLU A 38 10.99 2.85 -5.19
N ILE A 39 12.27 2.47 -5.19
CA ILE A 39 13.12 2.61 -6.38
C ILE A 39 12.66 1.68 -7.50
N TRP A 40 12.27 0.44 -7.16
CA TRP A 40 11.74 -0.51 -8.13
C TRP A 40 10.39 -0.06 -8.70
N THR A 41 9.59 0.65 -7.91
CA THR A 41 8.33 1.25 -8.38
C THR A 41 8.59 2.41 -9.36
N LEU A 42 9.68 3.16 -9.18
CA LEU A 42 10.05 4.29 -10.03
C LEU A 42 10.91 3.93 -11.24
N ALA A 43 11.56 2.77 -11.24
CA ALA A 43 12.50 2.33 -12.29
C ALA A 43 11.91 2.44 -13.70
N SER A 44 10.62 2.14 -13.88
CA SER A 44 9.99 2.29 -15.19
C SER A 44 9.83 3.73 -15.65
N ALA A 45 9.57 4.66 -14.72
CA ALA A 45 9.49 6.08 -15.05
C ALA A 45 10.86 6.61 -15.49
N ALA A 46 11.92 6.22 -14.77
CA ALA A 46 13.30 6.57 -15.11
C ALA A 46 13.71 6.01 -16.48
N LYS A 47 13.44 4.72 -16.73
CA LYS A 47 13.78 4.09 -18.02
C LYS A 47 13.06 4.73 -19.21
N ILE A 48 11.77 5.06 -19.08
CA ILE A 48 11.02 5.78 -20.13
C ILE A 48 11.55 7.22 -20.29
N ALA A 49 11.98 7.86 -19.20
CA ALA A 49 12.63 9.16 -19.26
C ALA A 49 13.99 9.11 -19.98
N GLY A 50 14.59 7.93 -20.14
CA GLY A 50 15.87 7.73 -20.82
C GLY A 50 17.05 7.54 -19.86
N PHE A 51 16.78 7.32 -18.58
CA PHE A 51 17.79 7.10 -17.55
C PHE A 51 18.04 5.61 -17.33
N ASP A 52 19.29 5.24 -17.11
CA ASP A 52 19.70 3.87 -16.86
C ASP A 52 19.97 3.63 -15.37
N TRP A 53 19.06 2.93 -14.71
CA TRP A 53 19.18 2.57 -13.29
C TRP A 53 19.56 1.10 -13.09
N THR A 54 19.91 0.37 -14.15
CA THR A 54 20.06 -1.09 -14.11
C THR A 54 21.08 -1.58 -13.08
N GLY A 55 22.14 -0.80 -12.79
CA GLY A 55 23.21 -1.19 -11.86
C GLY A 55 22.82 -1.33 -10.39
N ILE A 56 21.63 -0.88 -9.99
CA ILE A 56 21.10 -1.04 -8.61
C ILE A 56 19.81 -1.86 -8.56
N LEU A 57 19.36 -2.37 -9.71
CA LEU A 57 18.11 -3.10 -9.79
C LEU A 57 18.28 -4.59 -9.42
N ASP A 58 19.50 -5.15 -9.50
CA ASP A 58 19.81 -6.57 -9.28
C ASP A 58 19.11 -7.25 -8.08
N GLY A 59 18.64 -8.49 -8.30
CA GLY A 59 17.81 -9.21 -7.32
C GLY A 59 16.40 -8.61 -7.14
N GLY A 60 15.99 -7.80 -8.11
CA GLY A 60 14.79 -7.00 -8.13
C GLY A 60 13.46 -7.70 -7.97
N ARG A 61 12.45 -6.94 -7.53
CA ARG A 61 11.04 -7.37 -7.55
C ARG A 61 10.26 -6.52 -8.56
N TYR A 62 9.43 -7.16 -9.37
CA TYR A 62 8.50 -6.43 -10.24
C TYR A 62 7.37 -5.81 -9.39
N TYR A 63 7.29 -4.48 -9.43
CA TYR A 63 6.27 -3.68 -8.75
C TYR A 63 5.27 -3.03 -9.70
N GLY A 64 5.14 -3.52 -10.94
CA GLY A 64 4.21 -2.94 -11.91
C GLY A 64 4.69 -1.61 -12.48
N MET A 65 4.27 -1.30 -13.71
CA MET A 65 4.59 -0.03 -14.38
C MET A 65 3.40 0.92 -14.46
N GLY A 66 2.16 0.47 -14.22
CA GLY A 66 0.97 1.15 -14.69
C GLY A 66 0.78 2.59 -14.21
N PHE A 67 1.02 2.88 -12.94
CA PHE A 67 0.79 4.22 -12.39
C PHE A 67 2.06 5.07 -12.41
N TYR A 68 3.16 4.54 -11.87
CA TYR A 68 4.37 5.34 -11.68
C TYR A 68 5.14 5.63 -12.97
N SER A 69 5.03 4.78 -14.02
CA SER A 69 5.60 5.10 -15.33
C SER A 69 5.09 6.41 -15.93
N LEU A 70 3.87 6.84 -15.57
CA LEU A 70 3.27 8.09 -16.06
C LEU A 70 4.02 9.33 -15.55
N PHE A 71 4.90 9.19 -14.55
CA PHE A 71 5.73 10.28 -14.03
C PHE A 71 7.02 10.52 -14.82
N PHE A 72 7.28 9.78 -15.92
CA PHE A 72 8.44 10.02 -16.78
C PHE A 72 8.61 11.50 -17.25
N PRO A 73 7.55 12.30 -17.47
CA PRO A 73 7.73 13.71 -17.82
C PRO A 73 8.32 14.51 -16.64
N LEU A 74 7.92 14.20 -15.40
CA LEU A 74 8.47 14.86 -14.21
C LEU A 74 9.95 14.54 -14.04
N PHE A 75 10.35 13.31 -14.33
CA PHE A 75 11.76 12.90 -14.36
C PHE A 75 12.62 13.73 -15.32
N ARG A 76 12.06 14.16 -16.46
CA ARG A 76 12.75 15.03 -17.43
C ARG A 76 12.68 16.53 -17.10
N MET A 77 11.63 16.96 -16.40
CA MET A 77 11.36 18.39 -16.17
C MET A 77 11.87 18.90 -14.82
N ILE A 78 12.05 18.01 -13.83
CA ILE A 78 12.40 18.37 -12.47
C ILE A 78 13.74 17.74 -12.13
N ASP A 79 14.71 18.60 -11.85
CA ASP A 79 16.05 18.12 -11.54
C ASP A 79 16.33 18.04 -10.05
N SER A 80 15.63 18.79 -9.20
CA SER A 80 15.78 18.62 -7.75
C SER A 80 15.11 17.30 -7.33
N PRO A 81 15.85 16.33 -6.77
CA PRO A 81 15.30 15.02 -6.40
C PRO A 81 14.20 15.14 -5.33
N VAL A 82 14.39 16.01 -4.33
CA VAL A 82 13.38 16.27 -3.30
C VAL A 82 12.11 16.86 -3.90
N VAL A 83 12.23 17.82 -4.83
CA VAL A 83 11.06 18.41 -5.52
C VAL A 83 10.38 17.38 -6.42
N LEU A 84 11.13 16.52 -7.11
CA LEU A 84 10.61 15.44 -7.94
C LEU A 84 9.80 14.46 -7.09
N TYR A 85 10.37 14.00 -5.97
CA TYR A 85 9.73 13.08 -5.04
C TYR A 85 8.41 13.66 -4.49
N ARG A 86 8.47 14.89 -3.98
CA ARG A 86 7.27 15.59 -3.45
C ARG A 86 6.22 15.84 -4.52
N SER A 87 6.61 16.09 -5.76
CA SER A 87 5.67 16.27 -6.88
C SER A 87 4.92 14.98 -7.21
N ILE A 88 5.60 13.83 -7.17
CA ILE A 88 4.98 12.52 -7.34
C ILE A 88 3.99 12.25 -6.19
N LEU A 89 4.41 12.50 -4.95
CA LEU A 89 3.55 12.32 -3.77
C LEU A 89 2.34 13.26 -3.77
N PHE A 90 2.50 14.51 -4.23
CA PHE A 90 1.40 15.45 -4.41
C PHE A 90 0.30 14.87 -5.31
N ILE A 91 0.67 14.25 -6.42
CA ILE A 91 -0.28 13.59 -7.33
C ILE A 91 -0.92 12.38 -6.64
N CYS A 92 -0.15 11.60 -5.86
CA CYS A 92 -0.68 10.51 -5.05
C CYS A 92 -1.72 10.99 -4.02
N VAL A 93 -1.51 12.15 -3.39
CA VAL A 93 -2.47 12.77 -2.46
C VAL A 93 -3.77 13.12 -3.17
N ILE A 94 -3.69 13.69 -4.37
CA ILE A 94 -4.88 13.99 -5.19
C ILE A 94 -5.62 12.69 -5.49
N MET A 95 -4.94 11.67 -6.02
CA MET A 95 -5.55 10.39 -6.37
C MET A 95 -6.21 9.73 -5.16
N ASN A 96 -5.52 9.65 -4.03
CA ASN A 96 -6.07 9.09 -2.80
C ASN A 96 -7.28 9.90 -2.30
N SER A 97 -7.27 11.23 -2.45
CA SER A 97 -8.37 12.09 -2.03
C SER A 97 -9.61 11.99 -2.91
N LEU A 98 -9.50 11.55 -4.17
CA LEU A 98 -10.66 11.27 -5.04
C LEU A 98 -11.59 10.20 -4.46
N ILE A 99 -11.08 9.32 -3.57
CA ILE A 99 -11.90 8.37 -2.81
C ILE A 99 -13.03 9.09 -2.07
N SER A 100 -12.76 10.25 -1.48
CA SER A 100 -13.76 11.03 -0.75
C SER A 100 -14.89 11.53 -1.64
N ILE A 101 -14.59 11.86 -2.90
CA ILE A 101 -15.56 12.32 -3.90
C ILE A 101 -16.41 11.15 -4.39
N ILE A 102 -15.79 9.99 -4.65
CA ILE A 102 -16.52 8.75 -4.96
C ILE A 102 -17.44 8.38 -3.81
N ALA A 103 -16.95 8.39 -2.57
CA ALA A 103 -17.74 8.12 -1.39
C ALA A 103 -18.92 9.11 -1.25
N TYR A 104 -18.68 10.41 -1.45
CA TYR A 104 -19.74 11.43 -1.45
C TYR A 104 -20.82 11.15 -2.51
N PHE A 105 -20.41 10.80 -3.73
CA PHE A 105 -21.31 10.41 -4.80
C PHE A 105 -22.15 9.19 -4.38
N ILE A 106 -21.52 8.18 -3.78
CA ILE A 106 -22.21 6.97 -3.34
C ILE A 106 -23.24 7.28 -2.24
N LEU A 107 -22.85 8.10 -1.25
CA LEU A 107 -23.69 8.47 -0.12
C LEU A 107 -24.99 9.18 -0.56
N ILE A 108 -24.94 9.97 -1.64
CA ILE A 108 -26.10 10.68 -2.16
C ILE A 108 -26.96 9.77 -3.02
N ASN A 109 -26.35 9.07 -3.97
CA ASN A 109 -27.09 8.39 -5.04
C ASN A 109 -27.54 6.99 -4.67
N PHE A 110 -26.80 6.28 -3.80
CA PHE A 110 -27.11 4.88 -3.43
C PHE A 110 -27.52 4.75 -1.96
N SER A 111 -27.00 5.59 -1.06
CA SER A 111 -27.35 5.52 0.38
C SER A 111 -28.37 6.57 0.85
N ASN A 112 -28.72 7.54 0.01
CA ASN A 112 -29.70 8.61 0.29
C ASN A 112 -29.44 9.38 1.61
N ILE A 113 -28.16 9.62 1.95
CA ILE A 113 -27.79 10.37 3.16
C ILE A 113 -27.94 11.88 2.92
N LYS A 114 -29.09 12.43 3.36
CA LYS A 114 -29.42 13.85 3.15
C LYS A 114 -28.74 14.81 4.13
N LYS A 115 -28.48 14.40 5.37
CA LYS A 115 -27.93 15.26 6.44
C LYS A 115 -26.46 15.62 6.19
N ARG A 116 -26.17 16.90 5.95
CA ARG A 116 -24.82 17.42 5.65
C ARG A 116 -23.79 17.07 6.73
N GLY A 117 -24.14 17.27 8.00
CA GLY A 117 -23.27 16.95 9.14
C GLY A 117 -22.99 15.46 9.35
N LEU A 118 -23.61 14.59 8.54
CA LEU A 118 -23.30 13.16 8.47
C LEU A 118 -22.53 12.85 7.18
N ARG A 119 -23.05 13.33 6.05
CA ARG A 119 -22.53 13.05 4.71
C ARG A 119 -21.08 13.51 4.52
N ILE A 120 -20.75 14.74 4.93
CA ILE A 120 -19.41 15.31 4.69
C ILE A 120 -18.33 14.57 5.49
N PRO A 121 -18.47 14.40 6.84
CA PRO A 121 -17.47 13.65 7.60
C PRO A 121 -17.28 12.22 7.11
N MET A 122 -18.36 11.53 6.72
CA MET A 122 -18.28 10.17 6.17
C MET A 122 -17.54 10.10 4.84
N ALA A 123 -17.77 11.07 3.94
CA ALA A 123 -17.07 11.15 2.68
C ALA A 123 -15.56 11.39 2.88
N VAL A 124 -15.20 12.36 3.74
CA VAL A 124 -13.80 12.65 4.07
C VAL A 124 -13.13 11.41 4.68
N LEU A 125 -13.79 10.78 5.66
CA LEU A 125 -13.32 9.59 6.36
C LEU A 125 -13.00 8.42 5.42
N ALA A 126 -13.75 8.26 4.32
CA ALA A 126 -13.49 7.20 3.34
C ALA A 126 -12.06 7.25 2.76
N SER A 127 -11.48 8.44 2.61
CA SER A 127 -10.08 8.59 2.13
C SER A 127 -9.02 8.33 3.19
N TYR A 128 -9.42 8.14 4.45
CA TYR A 128 -8.55 7.78 5.58
C TYR A 128 -8.69 6.30 5.97
N PHE A 129 -9.57 5.53 5.30
CA PHE A 129 -9.65 4.07 5.44
C PHE A 129 -8.51 3.36 4.68
N VAL A 130 -7.28 3.80 4.93
CA VAL A 130 -6.05 3.28 4.32
C VAL A 130 -5.06 2.93 5.43
N ILE A 131 -4.16 1.99 5.14
CA ILE A 131 -3.09 1.64 6.08
C ILE A 131 -1.93 2.61 5.96
N LEU A 132 -1.54 2.93 4.72
CA LEU A 132 -0.33 3.67 4.44
C LEU A 132 -0.69 5.15 4.23
N PRO A 133 0.01 6.07 4.92
CA PRO A 133 -0.07 7.49 4.63
C PRO A 133 0.64 7.76 3.30
N VAL A 134 0.21 8.80 2.60
CA VAL A 134 0.85 9.24 1.36
C VAL A 134 2.02 10.14 1.74
N THR A 135 3.06 9.54 2.33
CA THR A 135 4.34 10.19 2.63
C THR A 135 5.50 9.55 1.86
N TYR A 136 5.27 8.36 1.30
CA TYR A 136 6.25 7.61 0.50
C TYR A 136 5.60 6.86 -0.66
N ILE A 137 6.39 6.44 -1.64
CA ILE A 137 5.94 5.95 -2.94
C ILE A 137 5.55 4.46 -2.87
N TYR A 138 4.28 4.17 -3.12
CA TYR A 138 3.77 2.79 -3.15
C TYR A 138 2.54 2.64 -4.05
N ASN A 139 2.35 1.44 -4.60
CA ASN A 139 1.21 1.13 -5.47
C ASN A 139 -0.14 1.10 -4.74
N GLU A 140 -0.14 0.82 -3.43
CA GLU A 140 -1.33 0.73 -2.63
C GLU A 140 -2.15 2.03 -2.66
N HIS A 141 -1.50 3.19 -2.80
CA HIS A 141 -2.16 4.50 -2.86
C HIS A 141 -3.18 4.60 -4.00
N ILE A 142 -2.77 4.21 -5.21
CA ILE A 142 -3.64 4.19 -6.39
C ILE A 142 -4.54 2.95 -6.40
N TYR A 143 -4.06 1.84 -5.87
CA TYR A 143 -4.80 0.59 -5.84
C TYR A 143 -6.07 0.69 -5.00
N VAL A 144 -6.04 1.41 -3.86
CA VAL A 144 -7.25 1.67 -3.07
C VAL A 144 -8.27 2.46 -3.89
N LEU A 145 -7.85 3.51 -4.63
CA LEU A 145 -8.76 4.26 -5.49
C LEU A 145 -9.42 3.36 -6.54
N ILE A 146 -8.65 2.47 -7.17
CA ILE A 146 -9.17 1.48 -8.12
C ILE A 146 -10.25 0.60 -7.49
N CYS A 147 -10.06 0.15 -6.25
CA CYS A 147 -11.07 -0.64 -5.53
C CYS A 147 -12.40 0.13 -5.38
N TRP A 148 -12.34 1.43 -5.08
CA TRP A 148 -13.52 2.29 -5.03
C TRP A 148 -14.16 2.52 -6.40
N CYS A 149 -13.35 2.66 -7.46
CA CYS A 149 -13.84 2.78 -8.84
C CYS A 149 -14.54 1.50 -9.31
N VAL A 150 -13.98 0.32 -9.02
CA VAL A 150 -14.59 -0.98 -9.34
C VAL A 150 -15.93 -1.10 -8.64
N LEU A 151 -16.00 -0.80 -7.34
CA LEU A 151 -17.28 -0.83 -6.62
C LEU A 151 -18.29 0.16 -7.21
N LEU A 152 -17.88 1.39 -7.49
CA LEU A 152 -18.76 2.40 -8.08
C LEU A 152 -19.32 1.92 -9.42
N LEU A 153 -18.50 1.29 -10.27
CA LEU A 153 -18.96 0.73 -11.55
C LEU A 153 -19.94 -0.42 -11.35
N LEU A 154 -19.73 -1.31 -10.37
CA LEU A 154 -20.69 -2.36 -10.03
C LEU A 154 -22.04 -1.78 -9.59
N LEU A 155 -22.03 -0.71 -8.79
CA LEU A 155 -23.26 -0.02 -8.38
C LEU A 155 -23.95 0.71 -9.56
N LEU A 156 -23.17 1.34 -10.45
CA LEU A 156 -23.70 1.99 -11.65
C LEU A 156 -24.29 1.00 -12.64
N LEU A 157 -23.69 -0.19 -12.77
CA LEU A 157 -24.21 -1.30 -13.56
C LEU A 157 -25.59 -1.71 -13.04
N ASP A 158 -25.73 -1.91 -11.72
CA ASP A 158 -27.01 -2.25 -11.09
C ASP A 158 -28.08 -1.14 -11.26
N ALA A 159 -27.71 0.13 -11.08
CA ALA A 159 -28.65 1.25 -11.22
C ALA A 159 -29.09 1.53 -12.66
N ASN A 160 -28.42 0.97 -13.67
CA ASN A 160 -28.72 1.23 -15.09
C ASN A 160 -29.14 -0.03 -15.86
N GLN A 161 -29.64 -1.06 -15.18
CA GLN A 161 -30.03 -2.34 -15.79
C GLN A 161 -31.03 -2.20 -16.95
N ASP A 162 -31.91 -1.18 -16.90
CA ASP A 162 -32.90 -0.93 -17.97
C ASP A 162 -32.28 -0.31 -19.23
N ASN A 163 -31.05 0.22 -19.15
CA ASN A 163 -30.37 0.85 -20.27
C ASN A 163 -29.19 0.00 -20.77
N LYS A 164 -29.45 -0.85 -21.76
CA LYS A 164 -28.46 -1.77 -22.35
C LYS A 164 -27.18 -1.07 -22.84
N LYS A 165 -27.29 0.15 -23.39
CA LYS A 165 -26.11 0.91 -23.86
C LYS A 165 -25.22 1.34 -22.69
N LYS A 166 -25.82 1.84 -21.60
CA LYS A 166 -25.08 2.19 -20.39
C LYS A 166 -24.47 0.97 -19.71
N VAL A 167 -25.20 -0.14 -19.62
CA VAL A 167 -24.66 -1.41 -19.06
C VAL A 167 -23.45 -1.88 -19.86
N MET A 168 -23.53 -1.82 -21.20
CA MET A 168 -22.39 -2.16 -22.07
C MET A 168 -21.20 -1.23 -21.81
N LEU A 169 -21.42 0.09 -21.79
CA LEU A 169 -20.37 1.07 -21.50
C LEU A 169 -19.70 0.81 -20.15
N TYR A 170 -20.48 0.65 -19.08
CA TYR A 170 -19.93 0.39 -17.75
C TYR A 170 -19.24 -0.98 -17.65
N THR A 171 -19.68 -1.97 -18.42
CA THR A 171 -18.98 -3.26 -18.53
C THR A 171 -17.60 -3.08 -19.17
N VAL A 172 -17.51 -2.31 -20.26
CA VAL A 172 -16.22 -1.98 -20.91
C VAL A 172 -15.32 -1.22 -19.95
N LEU A 173 -15.83 -0.18 -19.29
CA LEU A 173 -15.07 0.60 -18.30
C LEU A 173 -14.58 -0.26 -17.13
N LEU A 174 -15.41 -1.21 -16.66
CA LEU A 174 -15.02 -2.15 -15.61
C LEU A 174 -13.83 -3.01 -16.06
N LEU A 175 -13.89 -3.59 -17.26
CA LEU A 175 -12.79 -4.36 -17.82
C LEU A 175 -11.53 -3.51 -17.99
N THR A 176 -11.65 -2.26 -18.46
CA THR A 176 -10.52 -1.34 -18.61
C THR A 176 -9.85 -1.07 -17.25
N ILE A 177 -10.62 -0.78 -16.20
CA ILE A 177 -10.07 -0.55 -14.86
C ILE A 177 -9.44 -1.81 -14.28
N LEU A 178 -10.08 -2.97 -14.43
CA LEU A 178 -9.52 -4.25 -13.97
C LEU A 178 -8.21 -4.60 -14.68
N THR A 179 -8.12 -4.29 -15.97
CA THR A 179 -6.90 -4.49 -16.77
C THR A 179 -5.80 -3.52 -16.33
N TYR A 180 -6.13 -2.24 -16.18
CA TYR A 180 -5.17 -1.25 -15.70
C TYR A 180 -4.63 -1.59 -14.30
N ALA A 181 -5.47 -2.16 -13.43
CA ALA A 181 -5.05 -2.63 -12.12
C ALA A 181 -3.93 -3.70 -12.20
N MET A 182 -3.98 -4.59 -13.20
CA MET A 182 -2.93 -5.61 -13.42
C MET A 182 -1.57 -4.98 -13.77
N LEU A 183 -1.57 -3.84 -14.48
CA LEU A 183 -0.35 -3.10 -14.77
C LEU A 183 0.26 -2.43 -13.54
N ILE A 184 -0.56 -2.09 -12.55
CA ILE A 184 -0.10 -1.47 -11.31
C ILE A 184 0.51 -2.50 -10.36
N HIS A 185 -0.11 -3.68 -10.24
CA HIS A 185 0.40 -4.71 -9.34
C HIS A 185 -0.15 -6.09 -9.72
N ASN A 186 0.72 -7.11 -9.81
CA ASN A 186 0.34 -8.50 -10.08
C ASN A 186 -0.77 -9.07 -9.15
N ARG A 187 -0.92 -8.54 -7.92
CA ARG A 187 -1.96 -8.97 -6.97
C ARG A 187 -3.36 -8.46 -7.34
N ALA A 188 -3.46 -7.58 -8.33
CA ALA A 188 -4.73 -7.08 -8.85
C ALA A 188 -5.62 -8.18 -9.46
N ILE A 189 -5.08 -9.37 -9.71
CA ILE A 189 -5.87 -10.57 -10.06
C ILE A 189 -6.99 -10.83 -9.05
N THR A 190 -6.79 -10.46 -7.79
CA THR A 190 -7.81 -10.53 -6.73
C THR A 190 -9.09 -9.78 -7.12
N LEU A 191 -8.98 -8.61 -7.77
CA LEU A 191 -10.13 -7.83 -8.21
C LEU A 191 -10.89 -8.53 -9.33
N TRP A 192 -10.18 -9.14 -10.29
CA TRP A 192 -10.79 -9.92 -11.36
C TRP A 192 -11.60 -11.08 -10.79
N ILE A 193 -10.99 -11.89 -9.93
CA ILE A 193 -11.65 -13.03 -9.30
C ILE A 193 -12.86 -12.54 -8.49
N ALA A 194 -12.70 -11.51 -7.67
CA ALA A 194 -13.80 -10.97 -6.87
C ALA A 194 -14.98 -10.46 -7.72
N VAL A 195 -14.72 -9.77 -8.82
CA VAL A 195 -15.77 -9.31 -9.75
C VAL A 195 -16.49 -10.51 -10.39
N VAL A 196 -15.76 -11.56 -10.79
CA VAL A 196 -16.38 -12.80 -11.30
C VAL A 196 -17.31 -13.42 -10.26
N PHE A 197 -16.87 -13.52 -9.00
CA PHE A 197 -17.71 -14.01 -7.90
C PHE A 197 -18.93 -13.12 -7.67
N VAL A 198 -18.78 -11.79 -7.70
CA VAL A 198 -19.93 -10.87 -7.61
C VAL A 198 -20.93 -11.16 -8.73
N ILE A 199 -20.47 -11.28 -9.99
CA ILE A 199 -21.35 -11.55 -11.13
C ILE A 199 -22.11 -12.87 -10.96
N ILE A 200 -21.40 -13.95 -10.59
CA ILE A 200 -22.00 -15.28 -10.41
C ILE A 200 -23.00 -15.28 -9.25
N LEU A 201 -22.59 -14.81 -8.07
CA LEU A 201 -23.45 -14.81 -6.89
C LEU A 201 -24.65 -13.86 -7.05
N TYR A 202 -24.46 -12.75 -7.76
CA TYR A 202 -25.54 -11.84 -8.12
C TYR A 202 -26.53 -12.52 -9.08
N PHE A 203 -26.05 -13.24 -10.09
CA PHE A 203 -26.92 -14.02 -10.98
C PHE A 203 -27.72 -15.08 -10.21
N ILE A 204 -27.10 -15.78 -9.27
CA ILE A 204 -27.79 -16.79 -8.45
C ILE A 204 -28.86 -16.12 -7.57
N ALA A 205 -28.54 -15.01 -6.90
CA ALA A 205 -29.44 -14.32 -5.98
C ALA A 205 -30.59 -13.57 -6.66
N TYR A 206 -30.31 -12.90 -7.78
CA TYR A 206 -31.24 -11.97 -8.45
C TYR A 206 -31.73 -12.47 -9.82
N ARG A 207 -31.23 -13.61 -10.30
CA ARG A 207 -31.62 -14.25 -11.58
C ARG A 207 -31.42 -13.36 -12.82
N LYS A 208 -30.51 -12.39 -12.74
CA LYS A 208 -30.14 -11.49 -13.83
C LYS A 208 -28.64 -11.20 -13.80
N TRP A 209 -28.06 -10.90 -14.95
CA TRP A 209 -26.65 -10.54 -15.07
C TRP A 209 -26.44 -9.06 -14.75
N ILE A 210 -25.57 -8.74 -13.79
CA ILE A 210 -25.24 -7.35 -13.47
C ILE A 210 -24.46 -6.67 -14.61
N VAL A 211 -23.69 -7.43 -15.40
CA VAL A 211 -22.92 -6.96 -16.56
C VAL A 211 -23.56 -7.38 -17.88
N ASN A 212 -23.11 -6.78 -18.99
CA ASN A 212 -23.29 -7.38 -20.31
C ASN A 212 -22.39 -8.63 -20.42
N TRP A 213 -22.96 -9.81 -20.18
CA TRP A 213 -22.18 -11.06 -20.06
C TRP A 213 -21.38 -11.41 -21.32
N LYS A 214 -21.87 -11.09 -22.52
CA LYS A 214 -21.17 -11.37 -23.79
C LYS A 214 -19.90 -10.53 -23.88
N VAL A 215 -20.02 -9.23 -23.63
CA VAL A 215 -18.88 -8.30 -23.62
C VAL A 215 -17.92 -8.69 -22.51
N PHE A 216 -18.41 -8.92 -21.29
CA PHE A 216 -17.59 -9.30 -20.15
C PHE A 216 -16.76 -10.57 -20.42
N SER A 217 -17.39 -11.61 -20.99
CA SER A 217 -16.71 -12.89 -21.23
C SER A 217 -15.70 -12.80 -22.37
N ILE A 218 -16.11 -12.32 -23.55
CA ILE A 218 -15.25 -12.30 -24.74
C ILE A 218 -14.11 -11.30 -24.56
N MET A 219 -14.44 -10.04 -24.24
CA MET A 219 -13.43 -9.00 -24.08
C MET A 219 -12.58 -9.25 -22.82
N GLY A 220 -13.17 -9.76 -21.74
CA GLY A 220 -12.43 -10.08 -20.52
C GLY A 220 -11.33 -11.12 -20.75
N ILE A 221 -11.63 -12.22 -21.45
CA ILE A 221 -10.63 -13.25 -21.79
C ILE A 221 -9.53 -12.67 -22.68
N ILE A 222 -9.91 -11.95 -23.75
CA ILE A 222 -8.94 -11.36 -24.69
C ILE A 222 -7.99 -10.41 -23.97
N VAL A 223 -8.54 -9.47 -23.20
CA VAL A 223 -7.72 -8.45 -22.53
C VAL A 223 -6.87 -9.07 -21.42
N TYR A 224 -7.38 -10.08 -20.71
CA TYR A 224 -6.59 -10.82 -19.71
C TYR A 224 -5.38 -11.54 -20.33
N ILE A 225 -5.54 -12.15 -21.50
CA ILE A 225 -4.41 -12.80 -22.20
C ILE A 225 -3.40 -11.74 -22.65
N LEU A 226 -3.87 -10.69 -23.32
CA LEU A 226 -3.01 -9.62 -23.85
C LEU A 226 -2.21 -8.92 -22.74
N ILE A 227 -2.82 -8.67 -21.58
CA ILE A 227 -2.14 -7.96 -20.50
C ILE A 227 -1.03 -8.79 -19.86
N ASN A 228 -1.19 -10.11 -19.75
CA ASN A 228 -0.14 -10.98 -19.19
C ASN A 228 1.04 -11.09 -20.16
N ILE A 229 0.77 -11.26 -21.46
CA ILE A 229 1.82 -11.22 -22.49
C ILE A 229 2.58 -9.89 -22.42
N PHE A 230 1.87 -8.78 -22.28
CA PHE A 230 2.49 -7.48 -22.16
C PHE A 230 3.34 -7.35 -20.89
N ILE A 231 2.85 -7.81 -19.73
CA ILE A 231 3.61 -7.79 -18.47
C ILE A 231 4.90 -8.62 -18.58
N GLU A 232 4.89 -9.77 -19.25
CA GLU A 232 6.08 -10.59 -19.47
C GLU A 232 7.15 -9.84 -20.28
N HIS A 233 6.76 -9.30 -21.45
CA HIS A 233 7.67 -8.48 -22.26
C HIS A 233 8.17 -7.23 -21.53
N GLN A 234 7.32 -6.65 -20.69
CA GLN A 234 7.64 -5.49 -19.87
C GLN A 234 8.71 -5.79 -18.82
N VAL A 235 8.63 -6.96 -18.18
CA VAL A 235 9.63 -7.43 -17.23
C VAL A 235 10.96 -7.62 -17.96
N GLU A 236 10.97 -8.34 -19.09
CA GLU A 236 12.19 -8.50 -19.90
C GLU A 236 12.77 -7.17 -20.38
N TRP A 237 11.92 -6.20 -20.74
CA TRP A 237 12.37 -4.89 -21.14
C TRP A 237 13.00 -4.11 -19.98
N LEU A 238 12.47 -4.19 -18.75
CA LEU A 238 13.05 -3.51 -17.59
C LEU A 238 14.36 -4.16 -17.12
N TRP A 239 14.40 -5.49 -17.09
CA TRP A 239 15.42 -6.32 -16.47
C TRP A 239 16.35 -6.94 -17.53
N ILE A 240 17.64 -6.56 -17.56
CA ILE A 240 18.61 -7.09 -18.54
C ILE A 240 19.02 -8.56 -18.21
N THR A 241 18.85 -9.00 -16.96
CA THR A 241 19.11 -10.39 -16.53
C THR A 241 17.84 -11.23 -16.48
N SER A 242 17.97 -12.50 -16.86
CA SER A 242 16.91 -13.51 -16.99
C SER A 242 15.92 -13.53 -15.81
N SER A 243 14.65 -13.70 -16.18
CA SER A 243 13.44 -13.71 -15.34
C SER A 243 13.39 -14.77 -14.22
N GLU A 244 14.39 -15.66 -14.13
CA GLU A 244 14.41 -16.82 -13.22
C GLU A 244 14.59 -16.44 -11.74
N ASN A 245 15.07 -15.23 -11.43
CA ASN A 245 15.36 -14.78 -10.05
C ASN A 245 14.40 -13.71 -9.48
N LEU A 246 13.27 -13.42 -10.14
CA LEU A 246 12.32 -12.42 -9.64
C LEU A 246 11.55 -12.94 -8.42
N GLY A 247 11.88 -12.43 -7.23
CA GLY A 247 11.39 -12.95 -5.95
C GLY A 247 9.88 -12.86 -5.69
N ASN A 248 9.08 -12.32 -6.62
CA ASN A 248 7.64 -12.07 -6.46
C ASN A 248 6.73 -12.85 -7.44
N THR A 249 7.28 -13.57 -8.41
CA THR A 249 6.48 -14.28 -9.44
C THR A 249 6.28 -15.78 -9.15
N ALA A 250 7.13 -16.39 -8.33
CA ALA A 250 6.95 -17.77 -7.92
C ALA A 250 6.01 -17.87 -6.70
N VAL A 251 4.76 -18.29 -6.92
CA VAL A 251 4.02 -18.98 -5.84
C VAL A 251 4.81 -20.25 -5.57
N TYR A 252 5.36 -20.38 -4.37
CA TYR A 252 6.08 -21.59 -3.98
C TYR A 252 5.12 -22.77 -4.09
N ASN A 253 5.26 -23.61 -5.13
CA ASN A 253 4.36 -24.73 -5.42
C ASN A 253 4.25 -25.72 -4.25
N GLY A 254 5.22 -25.75 -3.34
CA GLY A 254 5.15 -26.55 -2.10
C GLY A 254 4.19 -26.01 -1.03
N GLY A 255 3.77 -24.74 -1.10
CA GLY A 255 2.94 -24.10 -0.06
C GLY A 255 1.54 -24.70 0.07
N LEU A 256 0.89 -25.03 -1.06
CA LEU A 256 -0.44 -25.67 -1.05
C LEU A 256 -0.40 -27.08 -0.47
N LEU A 257 0.64 -27.86 -0.80
CA LEU A 257 0.84 -29.20 -0.25
C LEU A 257 1.15 -29.17 1.25
N ASN A 258 1.81 -28.12 1.73
CA ASN A 258 2.11 -27.96 3.15
C ASN A 258 0.86 -27.77 4.02
N ILE A 259 -0.24 -27.22 3.49
CA ILE A 259 -1.50 -27.09 4.24
C ILE A 259 -2.08 -28.46 4.63
N LEU A 260 -1.82 -29.50 3.83
CA LEU A 260 -2.30 -30.85 4.11
C LEU A 260 -1.55 -31.54 5.25
N LYS A 261 -0.42 -30.98 5.69
CA LYS A 261 0.43 -31.55 6.74
C LYS A 261 0.09 -30.93 8.11
N PRO A 262 -0.30 -31.72 9.13
CA PRO A 262 -0.72 -31.20 10.44
C PRO A 262 0.29 -30.29 11.14
N GLU A 263 1.58 -30.52 10.94
CA GLU A 263 2.68 -29.70 11.51
C GLU A 263 2.64 -28.21 11.06
N TYR A 264 1.95 -27.90 9.95
CA TYR A 264 1.79 -26.53 9.45
C TYR A 264 0.52 -25.85 9.97
N TRP A 265 -0.42 -26.57 10.57
CA TRP A 265 -1.74 -26.02 10.91
C TRP A 265 -1.67 -24.87 11.92
N GLN A 266 -0.77 -24.96 12.90
CA GLN A 266 -0.57 -23.87 13.86
C GLN A 266 -0.14 -22.58 13.17
N ALA A 267 0.85 -22.65 12.27
CA ALA A 267 1.33 -21.49 11.52
C ALA A 267 0.26 -20.98 10.55
N TRP A 268 -0.41 -21.88 9.83
CA TRP A 268 -1.44 -21.53 8.85
C TRP A 268 -2.63 -20.80 9.49
N ILE A 269 -3.19 -21.37 10.57
CA ILE A 269 -4.29 -20.76 11.32
C ILE A 269 -3.85 -19.44 11.95
N SER A 270 -2.61 -19.36 12.44
CA SER A 270 -2.06 -18.12 13.01
C SER A 270 -1.99 -17.00 11.96
N ILE A 271 -1.63 -17.30 10.71
CA ILE A 271 -1.64 -16.30 9.64
C ILE A 271 -3.05 -15.77 9.38
N ILE A 272 -4.04 -16.66 9.24
CA ILE A 272 -5.43 -16.27 8.94
C ILE A 272 -6.04 -15.48 10.10
N LEU A 273 -6.06 -16.07 11.30
CA LEU A 273 -6.67 -15.44 12.47
C LEU A 273 -5.87 -14.23 12.94
N GLY A 274 -4.56 -14.24 12.73
CA GLY A 274 -3.71 -13.13 13.08
C GLY A 274 -3.95 -11.89 12.23
N GLN A 275 -4.11 -12.08 10.91
CA GLN A 275 -4.48 -10.97 10.03
C GLN A 275 -5.87 -10.45 10.37
N LEU A 276 -6.86 -11.34 10.55
CA LEU A 276 -8.21 -10.94 10.97
C LEU A 276 -8.22 -10.15 12.28
N PHE A 277 -7.47 -10.59 13.29
CA PHE A 277 -7.31 -9.87 14.56
C PHE A 277 -6.65 -8.51 14.35
N THR A 278 -5.55 -8.47 13.61
CA THR A 278 -4.81 -7.23 13.35
C THR A 278 -5.69 -6.23 12.61
N GLY A 279 -6.51 -6.67 11.65
CA GLY A 279 -7.46 -5.83 10.94
C GLY A 279 -8.61 -5.35 11.82
N ASP A 280 -9.10 -6.19 12.73
CA ASP A 280 -10.09 -5.80 13.72
C ASP A 280 -9.54 -4.70 14.65
N VAL A 281 -8.33 -4.89 15.19
CA VAL A 281 -7.65 -3.87 15.99
C VAL A 281 -7.42 -2.58 15.20
N PHE A 282 -6.93 -2.72 13.96
CA PHE A 282 -6.65 -1.58 13.08
C PHE A 282 -7.91 -0.73 12.82
N THR A 283 -9.07 -1.35 12.73
CA THR A 283 -10.36 -0.69 12.49
C THR A 283 -11.13 -0.31 13.75
N GLY A 284 -10.51 -0.38 14.93
CA GLY A 284 -11.15 -0.07 16.21
C GLY A 284 -12.28 -1.05 16.58
N GLY A 285 -12.19 -2.29 16.07
CA GLY A 285 -13.14 -3.37 16.33
C GLY A 285 -14.33 -3.46 15.38
N LEU A 286 -14.40 -2.60 14.36
CA LEU A 286 -15.51 -2.59 13.41
C LEU A 286 -15.46 -3.74 12.41
N LEU A 287 -14.28 -4.28 12.11
CA LEU A 287 -14.12 -5.27 11.05
C LEU A 287 -14.88 -6.57 11.36
N ILE A 288 -14.66 -7.16 12.54
CA ILE A 288 -15.34 -8.42 12.90
C ILE A 288 -16.85 -8.22 13.00
N PHE A 289 -17.28 -7.04 13.47
CA PHE A 289 -18.67 -6.65 13.54
C PHE A 289 -19.29 -6.71 12.13
N LEU A 290 -18.67 -6.03 11.17
CA LEU A 290 -19.20 -5.93 9.81
C LEU A 290 -19.08 -7.23 9.03
N PHE A 291 -18.03 -8.04 9.23
CA PHE A 291 -17.92 -9.34 8.59
C PHE A 291 -19.05 -10.29 8.98
N ILE A 292 -19.35 -10.39 10.27
CA ILE A 292 -20.45 -11.26 10.74
C ILE A 292 -21.79 -10.77 10.19
N ILE A 293 -22.05 -9.45 10.25
CA ILE A 293 -23.27 -8.87 9.69
C ILE A 293 -23.36 -9.10 8.17
N ALA A 294 -22.25 -8.97 7.45
CA ALA A 294 -22.18 -9.19 6.02
C ALA A 294 -22.51 -10.64 5.64
N VAL A 295 -21.91 -11.62 6.34
CA VAL A 295 -22.20 -13.06 6.10
C VAL A 295 -23.67 -13.38 6.39
N VAL A 296 -24.19 -12.93 7.53
CA VAL A 296 -25.61 -13.12 7.89
C VAL A 296 -26.53 -12.44 6.88
N PHE A 297 -26.18 -11.24 6.42
CA PHE A 297 -26.94 -10.52 5.41
C PHE A 297 -26.98 -11.26 4.07
N ILE A 298 -25.82 -11.72 3.57
CA ILE A 298 -25.72 -12.46 2.31
C ILE A 298 -26.59 -13.72 2.37
N TYR A 299 -26.50 -14.48 3.48
CA TYR A 299 -27.37 -15.66 3.69
C TYR A 299 -28.86 -15.29 3.61
N LYS A 300 -29.28 -14.23 4.30
CA LYS A 300 -30.67 -13.76 4.25
C LYS A 300 -31.11 -13.35 2.85
N VAL A 301 -30.24 -12.73 2.05
CA VAL A 301 -30.58 -12.37 0.66
C VAL A 301 -30.91 -13.63 -0.15
N PHE A 302 -30.16 -14.73 0.01
CA PHE A 302 -30.48 -15.98 -0.68
C PHE A 302 -31.80 -16.61 -0.21
N CYS A 303 -32.20 -16.39 1.04
CA CYS A 303 -33.47 -16.89 1.58
C CYS A 303 -34.68 -16.01 1.26
N LYS A 304 -34.48 -14.77 0.79
CA LYS A 304 -35.57 -13.83 0.48
C LYS A 304 -36.16 -14.11 -0.90
N SER A 305 -37.49 -14.20 -0.97
CA SER A 305 -38.25 -14.19 -2.22
C SER A 305 -38.15 -12.83 -2.91
N GLU A 306 -38.44 -11.76 -2.17
CA GLU A 306 -38.40 -10.37 -2.65
C GLU A 306 -37.20 -9.60 -2.07
N LYS A 307 -36.51 -8.85 -2.93
CA LYS A 307 -35.26 -8.14 -2.61
C LYS A 307 -35.43 -6.67 -2.94
N THR A 308 -35.06 -5.81 -1.99
CA THR A 308 -35.13 -4.36 -2.17
C THR A 308 -33.90 -3.83 -2.91
N GLU A 309 -33.98 -2.64 -3.49
CA GLU A 309 -32.82 -1.96 -4.10
C GLU A 309 -31.63 -1.83 -3.12
N LYS A 310 -31.93 -1.49 -1.85
CA LYS A 310 -30.92 -1.47 -0.79
C LYS A 310 -30.30 -2.83 -0.51
N ASP A 311 -31.07 -3.93 -0.63
CA ASP A 311 -30.52 -5.27 -0.48
C ASP A 311 -29.49 -5.55 -1.59
N THR A 312 -29.77 -5.12 -2.82
CA THR A 312 -28.88 -5.27 -3.97
C THR A 312 -27.57 -4.52 -3.80
N ILE A 313 -27.64 -3.24 -3.40
CA ILE A 313 -26.45 -2.42 -3.13
C ILE A 313 -25.57 -3.06 -2.05
N MET A 314 -26.15 -3.44 -0.92
CA MET A 314 -25.39 -4.04 0.18
C MET A 314 -24.84 -5.42 -0.18
N PHE A 315 -25.54 -6.19 -1.00
CA PHE A 315 -25.06 -7.47 -1.50
C PHE A 315 -23.79 -7.30 -2.33
N ILE A 316 -23.78 -6.36 -3.27
CA ILE A 316 -22.59 -6.05 -4.09
C ILE A 316 -21.42 -5.68 -3.19
N VAL A 317 -21.62 -4.76 -2.26
CA VAL A 317 -20.57 -4.26 -1.35
C VAL A 317 -19.97 -5.39 -0.50
N PHE A 318 -20.84 -6.18 0.14
CA PHE A 318 -20.39 -7.23 1.04
C PHE A 318 -19.74 -8.40 0.31
N VAL A 319 -20.32 -8.87 -0.79
CA VAL A 319 -19.73 -9.96 -1.58
C VAL A 319 -18.39 -9.54 -2.15
N PHE A 320 -18.30 -8.36 -2.79
CA PHE A 320 -17.06 -7.86 -3.35
C PHE A 320 -15.96 -7.78 -2.29
N THR A 321 -16.25 -7.13 -1.15
CA THR A 321 -15.26 -6.93 -0.09
C THR A 321 -14.83 -8.24 0.55
N LEU A 322 -15.79 -9.10 0.95
CA LEU A 322 -15.48 -10.37 1.61
C LEU A 322 -14.67 -11.31 0.71
N VAL A 323 -15.00 -11.38 -0.57
CA VAL A 323 -14.26 -12.23 -1.52
C VAL A 323 -12.84 -11.69 -1.72
N CYS A 324 -12.65 -10.38 -1.91
CA CYS A 324 -11.31 -9.80 -2.00
C CYS A 324 -10.47 -10.11 -0.75
N VAL A 325 -11.05 -9.94 0.45
CA VAL A 325 -10.38 -10.25 1.72
C VAL A 325 -10.03 -11.73 1.81
N ALA A 326 -10.98 -12.63 1.51
CA ALA A 326 -10.80 -14.07 1.60
C ALA A 326 -9.70 -14.57 0.64
N ILE A 327 -9.69 -14.11 -0.61
CA ILE A 327 -8.66 -14.47 -1.60
C ILE A 327 -7.29 -13.98 -1.15
N THR A 328 -7.22 -12.75 -0.64
CA THR A 328 -5.94 -12.15 -0.23
C THR A 328 -5.36 -12.83 0.99
N ILE A 329 -6.15 -13.00 2.06
CA ILE A 329 -5.72 -13.71 3.26
C ILE A 329 -5.40 -15.17 2.91
N GLY A 330 -6.21 -15.82 2.07
CA GLY A 330 -5.97 -17.18 1.59
C GLY A 330 -4.63 -17.32 0.87
N GLY A 331 -4.36 -16.49 -0.14
CA GLY A 331 -3.10 -16.49 -0.86
C GLY A 331 -1.90 -16.17 0.03
N GLN A 332 -2.03 -15.22 0.96
CA GLN A 332 -0.97 -14.91 1.91
C GLN A 332 -0.73 -16.05 2.91
N SER A 333 -1.77 -16.74 3.35
CA SER A 333 -1.66 -17.88 4.26
C SER A 333 -0.87 -19.04 3.66
N VAL A 334 -0.87 -19.16 2.32
CA VAL A 334 -0.04 -20.13 1.58
C VAL A 334 1.38 -19.61 1.41
N ASN A 335 1.54 -18.37 0.93
CA ASN A 335 2.86 -17.83 0.57
C ASN A 335 3.79 -17.64 1.78
N TRP A 336 3.25 -17.27 2.94
CA TRP A 336 4.03 -17.04 4.16
C TRP A 336 4.18 -18.30 5.02
N LEU A 337 3.53 -19.41 4.65
CA LEU A 337 3.35 -20.58 5.51
C LEU A 337 4.68 -21.17 6.00
N GLN A 338 5.59 -21.45 5.06
CA GLN A 338 6.88 -22.08 5.34
C GLN A 338 7.71 -21.21 6.30
N GLY A 339 7.86 -19.92 5.98
CA GLY A 339 8.66 -19.00 6.78
C GLY A 339 8.11 -18.84 8.20
N VAL A 340 6.78 -18.73 8.36
CA VAL A 340 6.17 -18.59 9.69
C VAL A 340 6.35 -19.86 10.52
N LYS A 341 6.21 -21.04 9.89
CA LYS A 341 6.43 -22.34 10.56
C LYS A 341 7.87 -22.43 11.08
N GLU A 342 8.86 -22.15 10.24
CA GLU A 342 10.26 -22.17 10.65
C GLU A 342 10.57 -21.14 11.75
N ALA A 343 9.99 -19.94 11.66
CA ALA A 343 10.16 -18.91 12.67
C ALA A 343 9.60 -19.36 14.03
N MET A 344 8.43 -19.99 14.04
CA MET A 344 7.79 -20.54 15.25
C MET A 344 8.62 -21.65 15.90
N GLU A 345 9.19 -22.55 15.11
CA GLU A 345 10.05 -23.62 15.62
C GLU A 345 11.36 -23.08 16.22
N ARG A 346 11.97 -22.09 15.56
CA ARG A 346 13.22 -21.48 16.02
C ARG A 346 13.02 -20.44 17.13
N ARG A 347 11.78 -20.02 17.41
CA ARG A 347 11.44 -18.87 18.28
C ARG A 347 12.26 -17.62 17.95
N SER A 348 12.45 -17.35 16.65
CA SER A 348 13.32 -16.28 16.19
C SER A 348 12.64 -14.91 16.32
N SER A 349 13.14 -14.06 17.21
CA SER A 349 12.62 -12.70 17.38
C SER A 349 12.79 -11.81 16.15
N ASN A 350 13.72 -12.13 15.24
CA ASN A 350 14.05 -11.31 14.08
C ASN A 350 13.56 -11.90 12.75
N ALA A 351 12.65 -12.88 12.77
CA ALA A 351 12.13 -13.47 11.55
C ALA A 351 11.14 -12.52 10.84
N ASP A 352 11.53 -11.97 9.69
CA ASP A 352 10.64 -11.19 8.81
C ASP A 352 9.36 -11.97 8.45
N ALA A 353 9.43 -13.30 8.43
CA ALA A 353 8.27 -14.15 8.18
C ALA A 353 7.06 -13.86 9.09
N TYR A 354 7.27 -13.45 10.35
CA TYR A 354 6.16 -13.10 11.25
C TYR A 354 5.33 -11.91 10.80
N ARG A 355 5.87 -11.07 9.91
CA ARG A 355 5.12 -10.03 9.22
C ARG A 355 3.90 -10.60 8.50
N GLY A 356 3.96 -11.84 8.00
CA GLY A 356 2.84 -12.55 7.38
C GLY A 356 1.63 -12.74 8.31
N VAL A 357 1.85 -12.81 9.63
CA VAL A 357 0.79 -12.98 10.64
C VAL A 357 -0.01 -11.70 10.88
N THR A 358 0.63 -10.53 10.74
CA THR A 358 0.00 -9.21 10.99
C THR A 358 -0.19 -8.40 9.71
N TYR A 359 -0.11 -9.05 8.55
CA TYR A 359 0.00 -8.36 7.28
C TYR A 359 -1.31 -7.74 6.79
N LEU A 360 -1.49 -6.44 6.98
CA LEU A 360 -2.73 -5.77 6.55
C LEU A 360 -2.68 -5.17 5.14
N ARG A 361 -1.48 -4.86 4.64
CA ARG A 361 -1.23 -3.91 3.53
C ARG A 361 -2.10 -4.18 2.29
N TYR A 362 -2.32 -5.44 1.92
CA TYR A 362 -3.09 -5.76 0.72
C TYR A 362 -4.59 -5.73 0.96
N TYR A 363 -5.11 -6.49 1.93
CA TYR A 363 -6.55 -6.71 2.00
C TYR A 363 -7.35 -5.51 2.54
N MET A 364 -6.72 -4.64 3.33
CA MET A 364 -7.40 -3.43 3.81
C MET A 364 -7.70 -2.43 2.69
N SER A 365 -7.03 -2.53 1.54
CA SER A 365 -7.35 -1.75 0.34
C SER A 365 -8.80 -1.95 -0.12
N TYR A 366 -9.40 -3.09 0.21
CA TYR A 366 -10.77 -3.46 -0.17
C TYR A 366 -11.82 -3.13 0.91
N VAL A 367 -11.39 -2.87 2.15
CA VAL A 367 -12.27 -2.84 3.33
C VAL A 367 -13.00 -1.51 3.49
N GLY A 368 -12.43 -0.41 2.98
CA GLY A 368 -12.98 0.95 3.10
C GLY A 368 -14.46 1.09 2.70
N PRO A 369 -14.91 0.58 1.55
CA PRO A 369 -16.31 0.66 1.18
C PRO A 369 -17.26 -0.07 2.12
N MET A 370 -16.84 -1.22 2.65
CA MET A 370 -17.62 -1.96 3.63
C MET A 370 -17.67 -1.20 4.98
N LEU A 371 -16.58 -0.58 5.42
CA LEU A 371 -16.59 0.28 6.61
C LEU A 371 -17.59 1.44 6.43
N LEU A 372 -17.64 2.06 5.25
CA LEU A 372 -18.55 3.17 4.98
C LEU A 372 -20.02 2.70 4.94
N LEU A 373 -20.35 1.80 4.02
CA LEU A 373 -21.74 1.41 3.72
C LEU A 373 -22.29 0.39 4.72
N GLY A 374 -21.44 -0.51 5.21
CA GLY A 374 -21.80 -1.45 6.27
C GLY A 374 -22.18 -0.74 7.57
N SER A 375 -21.51 0.36 7.93
CA SER A 375 -21.87 1.15 9.11
C SER A 375 -23.21 1.86 8.95
N ILE A 376 -23.54 2.36 7.74
CA ILE A 376 -24.87 2.92 7.44
C ILE A 376 -25.93 1.85 7.58
N TYR A 377 -25.70 0.69 6.95
CA TYR A 377 -26.60 -0.44 7.01
C TYR A 377 -26.85 -0.88 8.46
N LEU A 378 -25.79 -0.98 9.26
CA LEU A 378 -25.88 -1.34 10.67
C LEU A 378 -26.75 -0.37 11.46
N LYS A 379 -26.57 0.94 11.25
CA LYS A 379 -27.40 1.97 11.89
C LYS A 379 -28.87 1.83 11.49
N GLU A 380 -29.16 1.70 10.20
CA GLU A 380 -30.53 1.63 9.69
C GLU A 380 -31.25 0.34 10.13
N LYS A 381 -30.51 -0.77 10.18
CA LYS A 381 -31.03 -2.10 10.51
C LYS A 381 -30.66 -2.59 11.90
N TRP A 382 -30.28 -1.68 12.80
CA TRP A 382 -29.85 -2.03 14.16
C TRP A 382 -30.87 -2.88 14.90
N HIS A 383 -32.15 -2.52 14.84
CA HIS A 383 -33.21 -3.25 15.53
C HIS A 383 -33.34 -4.72 15.06
N GLU A 384 -33.04 -5.00 13.79
CA GLU A 384 -33.04 -6.35 13.22
C GLU A 384 -31.74 -7.10 13.52
N ASN A 385 -30.63 -6.38 13.59
CA ASN A 385 -29.28 -6.94 13.72
C ASN A 385 -28.80 -7.07 15.17
N LYS A 386 -29.43 -6.37 16.15
CA LYS A 386 -29.03 -6.39 17.56
C LYS A 386 -29.03 -7.80 18.17
N LYS A 387 -29.85 -8.71 17.66
CA LYS A 387 -29.89 -10.12 18.10
C LYS A 387 -28.60 -10.88 17.79
N TYR A 388 -27.78 -10.40 16.85
CA TYR A 388 -26.49 -11.01 16.52
C TYR A 388 -25.34 -10.50 17.40
N VAL A 389 -25.55 -9.41 18.16
CA VAL A 389 -24.51 -8.79 18.99
C VAL A 389 -23.86 -9.77 19.97
N PRO A 390 -24.57 -10.68 20.68
CA PRO A 390 -23.93 -11.67 21.53
C PRO A 390 -22.92 -12.56 20.78
N TYR A 391 -23.25 -12.98 19.55
CA TYR A 391 -22.34 -13.80 18.73
C TYR A 391 -21.13 -12.99 18.24
N ILE A 392 -21.31 -11.70 17.94
CA ILE A 392 -20.21 -10.80 17.57
C ILE A 392 -19.27 -10.59 18.76
N ILE A 393 -19.81 -10.41 19.97
CA ILE A 393 -19.02 -10.33 21.20
C ILE A 393 -18.24 -11.64 21.40
N TRP A 394 -18.90 -12.79 21.30
CA TRP A 394 -18.24 -14.09 21.42
C TRP A 394 -17.13 -14.29 20.38
N ALA A 395 -17.37 -13.91 19.12
CA ALA A 395 -16.36 -13.99 18.07
C ALA A 395 -15.15 -13.08 18.38
N LYS A 396 -15.38 -11.85 18.85
CA LYS A 396 -14.30 -10.93 19.25
C LYS A 396 -13.52 -11.47 20.44
N VAL A 397 -14.20 -12.00 21.47
CA VAL A 397 -13.56 -12.62 22.64
C VAL A 397 -12.74 -13.82 22.21
N LEU A 398 -13.30 -14.73 21.40
CA LEU A 398 -12.59 -15.89 20.88
C LEU A 398 -11.35 -15.48 20.07
N LEU A 399 -11.47 -14.48 19.21
CA LEU A 399 -10.35 -13.96 18.42
C LEU A 399 -9.25 -13.37 19.32
N CYS A 400 -9.62 -12.66 20.39
CA CYS A 400 -8.65 -12.17 21.39
C CYS A 400 -7.99 -13.32 22.16
N VAL A 401 -8.76 -14.32 22.61
CA VAL A 401 -8.23 -15.49 23.32
C VAL A 401 -7.26 -16.24 22.42
N VAL A 402 -7.63 -16.50 21.17
CA VAL A 402 -6.75 -17.19 20.22
C VAL A 402 -5.48 -16.40 19.96
N TRP A 403 -5.61 -15.08 19.77
CA TRP A 403 -4.47 -14.21 19.59
C TRP A 403 -3.51 -14.28 20.78
N PHE A 404 -3.98 -14.04 22.00
CA PHE A 404 -3.10 -14.01 23.18
C PHE A 404 -2.55 -15.37 23.58
N ALA A 405 -3.33 -16.45 23.41
CA ALA A 405 -2.92 -17.79 23.82
C ALA A 405 -2.01 -18.47 22.79
N PHE A 406 -2.26 -18.29 21.49
CA PHE A 406 -1.65 -19.12 20.45
C PHE A 406 -0.78 -18.36 19.45
N ILE A 407 -0.93 -17.04 19.32
CA ILE A 407 -0.19 -16.24 18.33
C ILE A 407 0.83 -15.33 19.01
N PHE A 408 0.36 -14.54 19.96
CA PHE A 408 1.13 -13.53 20.68
C PHE A 408 2.43 -14.06 21.30
N PRO A 409 2.50 -15.26 21.91
CA PRO A 409 3.74 -15.77 22.49
C PRO A 409 4.88 -15.93 21.48
N TYR A 410 4.57 -16.11 20.20
CA TYR A 410 5.57 -16.25 19.13
C TYR A 410 6.01 -14.91 18.55
N ILE A 411 5.11 -13.91 18.53
CA ILE A 411 5.36 -12.63 17.84
C ILE A 411 5.67 -11.48 18.79
N ILE A 412 5.60 -11.67 20.11
CA ILE A 412 5.78 -10.60 21.11
C ILE A 412 7.08 -9.80 20.92
N SER A 413 8.16 -10.48 20.56
CA SER A 413 9.48 -9.89 20.29
C SER A 413 9.75 -9.66 18.81
N ALA A 414 8.78 -9.95 17.93
CA ALA A 414 8.93 -9.81 16.49
C ALA A 414 8.65 -8.38 16.03
N VAL A 415 9.73 -7.61 15.83
CA VAL A 415 9.71 -6.20 15.42
C VAL A 415 8.86 -5.99 14.16
N THR A 416 9.03 -6.85 13.16
CA THR A 416 8.33 -6.75 11.86
C THR A 416 6.83 -6.96 11.97
N ALA A 417 6.37 -7.72 12.97
CA ALA A 417 4.95 -7.98 13.21
C ALA A 417 4.26 -6.81 13.94
N ALA A 418 5.02 -5.93 14.60
CA ALA A 418 4.49 -4.92 15.51
C ALA A 418 3.97 -3.65 14.82
N SER A 419 4.40 -3.37 13.59
CA SER A 419 4.15 -2.11 12.83
C SER A 419 2.72 -1.57 12.94
N SER A 420 1.70 -2.41 12.70
CA SER A 420 0.28 -2.02 12.73
C SER A 420 -0.25 -1.60 14.11
N PHE A 421 0.47 -1.92 15.19
CA PHE A 421 0.08 -1.67 16.59
C PHE A 421 0.80 -0.47 17.22
N ARG A 422 1.93 -0.04 16.64
CA ARG A 422 2.77 1.04 17.20
C ARG A 422 2.10 2.41 17.32
N PRO A 423 1.19 2.82 16.42
CA PRO A 423 0.46 4.09 16.59
C PRO A 423 -0.39 4.18 17.86
N PHE A 424 -0.72 3.05 18.48
CA PHE A 424 -1.53 2.99 19.69
C PHE A 424 -0.68 3.06 20.97
N SER A 425 0.63 2.86 20.86
CA SER A 425 1.59 2.90 21.97
C SER A 425 2.55 4.08 21.86
N PHE A 426 2.28 5.04 20.96
CA PHE A 426 3.14 6.18 20.67
C PHE A 426 4.59 5.78 20.32
N GLN A 427 4.72 4.67 19.60
CA GLN A 427 5.99 4.14 19.10
C GLN A 427 6.19 4.51 17.63
N SER A 428 7.44 4.65 17.18
CA SER A 428 7.73 4.81 15.76
C SER A 428 7.46 3.51 15.02
N ILE A 429 6.93 3.56 13.80
CA ILE A 429 6.56 2.35 13.04
C ILE A 429 7.76 1.43 12.76
N PHE A 430 8.98 1.95 12.89
CA PHE A 430 10.23 1.22 12.67
C PHE A 430 11.08 1.10 13.94
N ASP A 431 10.52 1.35 15.13
CA ASP A 431 11.21 1.06 16.39
C ASP A 431 11.82 -0.34 16.36
N ILE A 432 13.03 -0.51 16.90
CA ILE A 432 13.73 -1.81 16.91
C ILE A 432 13.27 -2.73 18.04
N THR A 433 12.33 -2.29 18.87
CA THR A 433 11.77 -3.08 19.97
C THR A 433 10.29 -3.36 19.78
N SER A 434 9.85 -4.50 20.31
CA SER A 434 8.44 -4.87 20.40
C SER A 434 8.18 -5.63 21.68
N GLY A 435 6.95 -5.57 22.19
CA GLY A 435 6.57 -6.26 23.41
C GLY A 435 5.15 -5.91 23.85
N MET A 436 4.78 -6.30 25.07
CA MET A 436 3.45 -6.02 25.65
C MET A 436 3.02 -4.55 25.51
N ARG A 437 3.96 -3.61 25.68
CA ARG A 437 3.71 -2.17 25.55
C ARG A 437 3.26 -1.75 24.16
N THR A 438 3.61 -2.51 23.12
CA THR A 438 3.22 -2.25 21.73
C THR A 438 1.81 -2.79 21.43
N TYR A 439 1.56 -4.06 21.78
CA TYR A 439 0.31 -4.73 21.39
C TYR A 439 -0.86 -4.41 22.31
N PHE A 440 -0.64 -4.36 23.62
CA PHE A 440 -1.73 -4.26 24.60
C PHE A 440 -2.56 -2.97 24.47
N PRO A 441 -1.96 -1.76 24.31
CA PRO A 441 -2.74 -0.53 24.13
C PRO A 441 -3.67 -0.58 22.92
N ALA A 442 -3.19 -1.16 21.82
CA ALA A 442 -3.98 -1.28 20.59
C ALA A 442 -5.24 -2.15 20.80
N VAL A 443 -5.09 -3.27 21.53
CA VAL A 443 -6.22 -4.14 21.88
C VAL A 443 -7.21 -3.43 22.79
N VAL A 444 -6.72 -2.74 23.83
CA VAL A 444 -7.57 -1.98 24.76
C VAL A 444 -8.37 -0.91 24.01
N VAL A 445 -7.72 -0.12 23.15
CA VAL A 445 -8.38 0.90 22.32
C VAL A 445 -9.44 0.26 21.41
N SER A 446 -9.13 -0.86 20.76
CA SER A 446 -10.10 -1.59 19.92
C SER A 446 -11.31 -2.08 20.72
N ILE A 447 -11.12 -2.57 21.95
CA ILE A 447 -12.22 -3.00 22.81
C ILE A 447 -13.08 -1.81 23.24
N ILE A 448 -12.46 -0.70 23.66
CA ILE A 448 -13.18 0.51 24.07
C ILE A 448 -14.03 1.05 22.93
N LEU A 449 -13.47 1.19 21.71
CA LEU A 449 -14.19 1.66 20.54
C LEU A 449 -15.33 0.71 20.14
N PHE A 450 -15.09 -0.60 20.18
CA PHE A 450 -16.10 -1.61 19.91
C PHE A 450 -17.28 -1.53 20.88
N VAL A 451 -17.00 -1.46 22.19
CA VAL A 451 -18.03 -1.33 23.24
C VAL A 451 -18.79 -0.01 23.08
N TYR A 452 -18.08 1.09 22.79
CA TYR A 452 -18.69 2.40 22.53
C TYR A 452 -19.71 2.34 21.39
N VAL A 453 -19.38 1.68 20.27
CA VAL A 453 -20.29 1.49 19.14
C VAL A 453 -21.56 0.75 19.56
N ILE A 454 -21.42 -0.35 20.31
CA ILE A 454 -22.57 -1.11 20.81
C ILE A 454 -23.46 -0.25 21.72
N ILE A 455 -22.88 0.46 22.69
CA ILE A 455 -23.60 1.34 23.62
C ILE A 455 -24.36 2.41 22.85
N VAL A 456 -23.70 3.13 21.94
CA VAL A 456 -24.34 4.22 21.19
C VAL A 456 -25.48 3.71 20.32
N LEU A 457 -25.30 2.59 19.62
CA LEU A 457 -26.34 2.00 18.81
C LEU A 457 -27.51 1.49 19.66
N HIS A 458 -27.24 0.91 20.84
CA HIS A 458 -28.26 0.40 21.75
C HIS A 458 -29.12 1.52 22.36
N TYR A 459 -28.49 2.59 22.85
CA TYR A 459 -29.15 3.68 23.57
C TYR A 459 -29.56 4.87 22.66
N LYS A 460 -29.48 4.70 21.33
CA LYS A 460 -29.87 5.67 20.28
C LYS A 460 -29.17 7.04 20.33
N LYS A 461 -28.06 7.18 21.07
CA LYS A 461 -27.35 8.46 21.27
C LYS A 461 -26.47 8.82 20.07
N SER A 462 -27.09 9.39 19.03
CA SER A 462 -26.45 10.06 17.90
C SER A 462 -25.33 9.28 17.20
N TYR A 463 -25.66 8.57 16.11
CA TYR A 463 -24.69 7.97 15.18
C TYR A 463 -23.63 8.96 14.64
N GLN A 464 -23.88 10.28 14.73
CA GLN A 464 -22.87 11.29 14.41
C GLN A 464 -21.67 11.22 15.36
N SER A 465 -21.88 10.83 16.62
CA SER A 465 -20.80 10.66 17.60
C SER A 465 -19.86 9.51 17.21
N ILE A 466 -20.40 8.40 16.69
CA ILE A 466 -19.60 7.29 16.14
C ILE A 466 -18.75 7.82 14.99
N ILE A 467 -19.35 8.50 14.02
CA ILE A 467 -18.59 9.02 12.88
C ILE A 467 -17.54 10.02 13.31
N PHE A 468 -17.86 10.94 14.21
CA PHE A 468 -16.90 11.90 14.72
C PHE A 468 -15.71 11.21 15.40
N LEU A 469 -15.98 10.25 16.29
CA LEU A 469 -14.93 9.50 16.98
C LEU A 469 -14.07 8.68 16.01
N PHE A 470 -14.68 7.99 15.04
CA PHE A 470 -13.94 7.23 14.03
C PHE A 470 -13.19 8.12 13.05
N SER A 471 -13.72 9.31 12.72
CA SER A 471 -12.98 10.32 11.97
C SER A 471 -11.72 10.74 12.71
N LEU A 472 -11.82 11.09 14.00
CA LEU A 472 -10.65 11.39 14.83
C LEU A 472 -9.68 10.22 14.88
N PHE A 473 -10.17 9.00 15.10
CA PHE A 473 -9.36 7.79 15.17
C PHE A 473 -8.56 7.51 13.89
N PHE A 474 -9.20 7.50 12.73
CA PHE A 474 -8.52 7.20 11.46
C PHE A 474 -7.61 8.35 11.01
N ILE A 475 -8.01 9.60 11.22
CA ILE A 475 -7.17 10.77 10.90
C ILE A 475 -5.94 10.79 11.82
N TYR A 476 -6.10 10.56 13.13
CA TYR A 476 -5.00 10.43 14.07
C TYR A 476 -4.01 9.36 13.60
N LYS A 477 -4.50 8.14 13.32
CA LYS A 477 -3.62 7.06 12.86
C LYS A 477 -2.89 7.42 11.58
N TYR A 478 -3.58 8.00 10.61
CA TYR A 478 -2.97 8.41 9.35
C TYR A 478 -1.86 9.43 9.57
N ILE A 479 -2.13 10.51 10.32
CA ILE A 479 -1.17 11.58 10.57
C ILE A 479 0.00 11.08 11.41
N TYR A 480 -0.27 10.36 12.50
CA TYR A 480 0.75 9.82 13.39
C TYR A 480 1.71 8.89 12.63
N THR A 481 1.15 7.96 11.85
CA THR A 481 1.91 7.04 11.00
C THR A 481 2.76 7.81 9.99
N GLY A 482 2.20 8.87 9.37
CA GLY A 482 2.92 9.75 8.47
C GLY A 482 4.09 10.46 9.14
N ILE A 483 3.89 11.08 10.30
CA ILE A 483 4.96 11.77 11.04
C ILE A 483 6.09 10.81 11.41
N THR A 484 5.77 9.61 11.90
CA THR A 484 6.82 8.63 12.26
C THR A 484 7.64 8.18 11.06
N VAL A 485 7.02 8.12 9.89
CA VAL A 485 7.69 7.81 8.62
C VAL A 485 8.59 8.98 8.19
N LEU A 486 8.08 10.22 8.22
CA LEU A 486 8.83 11.41 7.82
C LEU A 486 10.10 11.61 8.64
N ASN A 487 10.09 11.26 9.93
CA ASN A 487 11.28 11.35 10.77
C ASN A 487 12.39 10.42 10.26
N ILE A 488 12.06 9.22 9.80
CA ILE A 488 13.04 8.25 9.30
C ILE A 488 13.53 8.64 7.92
N GLU A 489 12.64 9.10 7.04
CA GLU A 489 13.03 9.68 5.75
C GLU A 489 14.05 10.81 5.93
N LYS A 490 13.82 11.66 6.93
CA LYS A 490 14.75 12.72 7.27
C LYS A 490 16.08 12.17 7.78
N ASP A 491 16.07 11.19 8.68
CA ASP A 491 17.29 10.58 9.21
C ASP A 491 18.12 9.89 8.12
N ASN A 492 17.46 9.16 7.21
CA ASN A 492 18.11 8.53 6.05
C ASN A 492 18.73 9.58 5.13
N TYR A 493 17.96 10.60 4.73
CA TYR A 493 18.46 11.67 3.87
C TYR A 493 19.58 12.48 4.53
N GLN A 494 19.55 12.62 5.87
CA GLN A 494 20.63 13.25 6.63
C GLN A 494 21.91 12.42 6.66
N SER A 495 21.85 11.11 6.41
CA SER A 495 23.05 10.26 6.33
C SER A 495 23.83 10.41 5.02
N ILE A 496 23.25 11.13 4.05
CA ILE A 496 23.82 11.38 2.72
C ILE A 496 23.88 12.89 2.39
N ASN A 497 23.82 13.74 3.41
CA ASN A 497 23.62 15.18 3.28
C ASN A 497 24.79 15.88 2.57
N GLY A 498 26.03 15.42 2.76
CA GLY A 498 27.19 16.01 2.09
C GLY A 498 27.19 15.66 0.61
N PHE A 499 26.94 14.41 0.24
CA PHE A 499 26.73 13.99 -1.15
C PHE A 499 25.60 14.79 -1.81
N ALA A 500 24.45 14.91 -1.14
CA ALA A 500 23.32 15.68 -1.64
C ALA A 500 23.69 17.15 -1.88
N LYS A 501 24.45 17.75 -0.95
CA LYS A 501 24.93 19.14 -1.07
C LYS A 501 25.86 19.31 -2.27
N VAL A 502 26.84 18.42 -2.45
CA VAL A 502 27.76 18.46 -3.61
C VAL A 502 27.00 18.35 -4.93
N VAL A 503 26.03 17.43 -5.02
CA VAL A 503 25.21 17.25 -6.22
C VAL A 503 24.33 18.48 -6.50
N ASP A 504 23.78 19.11 -5.46
CA ASP A 504 22.95 20.31 -5.62
C ASP A 504 23.80 21.55 -6.00
N GLU A 505 25.01 21.72 -5.43
CA GLU A 505 25.90 22.85 -5.70
C GLU A 505 26.62 22.74 -7.06
N HIS A 506 26.97 21.52 -7.49
CA HIS A 506 27.75 21.24 -8.70
C HIS A 506 27.00 20.40 -9.73
N LYS A 507 25.70 20.62 -9.81
CA LYS A 507 24.78 19.83 -10.62
C LYS A 507 25.20 19.61 -12.08
N ASP A 508 25.64 20.68 -12.74
CA ASP A 508 26.05 20.63 -14.15
C ASP A 508 27.25 19.70 -14.35
N ILE A 509 28.12 19.58 -13.35
CA ILE A 509 29.28 18.68 -13.38
C ILE A 509 28.82 17.26 -13.05
N CYS A 510 28.11 17.07 -11.94
CA CYS A 510 27.67 15.75 -11.46
C CYS A 510 26.78 15.02 -12.48
N ASN A 511 25.86 15.72 -13.13
CA ASN A 511 24.96 15.12 -14.14
C ASN A 511 25.71 14.65 -15.41
N ASN A 512 26.89 15.19 -15.70
CA ASN A 512 27.70 14.77 -16.84
C ASN A 512 28.53 13.50 -16.55
N ILE A 513 28.61 13.08 -15.29
CA ILE A 513 29.30 11.85 -14.91
C ILE A 513 28.41 10.66 -15.29
N LYS A 514 28.86 9.87 -16.26
CA LYS A 514 28.08 8.75 -16.81
C LYS A 514 27.99 7.56 -15.85
N GLU A 515 29.07 7.26 -15.15
CA GLU A 515 29.16 6.09 -14.28
C GLU A 515 29.76 6.48 -12.94
N ILE A 516 29.11 6.08 -11.85
CA ILE A 516 29.57 6.31 -10.48
C ILE A 516 29.49 5.00 -9.72
N TYR A 517 30.58 4.63 -9.06
CA TYR A 517 30.62 3.47 -8.20
C TYR A 517 30.17 3.87 -6.80
N VAL A 518 29.42 3.00 -6.13
CA VAL A 518 28.95 3.25 -4.77
C VAL A 518 29.24 2.05 -3.88
N GLN A 519 29.98 2.31 -2.81
CA GLN A 519 30.23 1.35 -1.75
C GLN A 519 29.51 1.76 -0.48
N GLY A 520 28.54 0.94 -0.11
CA GLY A 520 27.68 1.19 1.03
C GLY A 520 26.59 0.15 1.12
N ASP A 521 25.71 0.37 2.07
CA ASP A 521 24.50 -0.42 2.15
C ASP A 521 23.58 -0.13 0.94
N ARG A 522 22.47 -0.85 0.90
CA ARG A 522 21.50 -0.71 -0.17
C ARG A 522 20.79 0.66 -0.14
N ALA A 523 20.60 1.24 1.05
CA ALA A 523 19.93 2.53 1.21
C ALA A 523 20.71 3.62 0.47
N LEU A 524 22.02 3.72 0.74
CA LEU A 524 22.92 4.68 0.12
C LEU A 524 22.87 4.59 -1.41
N LYS A 525 22.97 3.37 -1.95
CA LYS A 525 22.96 3.13 -3.41
C LYS A 525 21.69 3.62 -4.08
N GLU A 526 20.54 3.36 -3.45
CA GLU A 526 19.25 3.73 -4.00
C GLU A 526 18.99 5.23 -3.90
N GLU A 527 19.36 5.86 -2.78
CA GLU A 527 19.23 7.30 -2.61
C GLU A 527 20.16 8.05 -3.56
N LEU A 528 21.42 7.62 -3.69
CA LEU A 528 22.36 8.20 -4.65
C LEU A 528 21.89 8.01 -6.10
N GLN A 529 21.32 6.86 -6.47
CA GLN A 529 20.76 6.69 -7.81
C GLN A 529 19.61 7.65 -8.09
N PHE A 530 18.80 7.97 -7.08
CA PHE A 530 17.72 8.94 -7.23
C PHE A 530 18.21 10.39 -7.25
N LEU A 531 19.26 10.71 -6.48
CA LEU A 531 19.93 12.00 -6.51
C LEU A 531 20.58 12.25 -7.87
N LEU A 532 21.36 11.28 -8.33
CA LEU A 532 22.10 11.26 -9.59
C LEU A 532 21.32 10.48 -10.64
N LYS A 533 20.07 10.91 -10.88
CA LYS A 533 19.13 10.20 -11.76
C LYS A 533 19.66 9.93 -13.17
N GLU A 534 20.61 10.73 -13.66
CA GLU A 534 21.19 10.68 -15.00
C GLU A 534 22.41 9.75 -15.10
N SER A 535 23.06 9.48 -13.97
CA SER A 535 24.24 8.62 -13.88
C SER A 535 23.85 7.16 -13.67
N LEU A 536 24.64 6.24 -14.20
CA LEU A 536 24.55 4.82 -13.88
C LEU A 536 25.32 4.54 -12.58
N ILE A 537 24.61 4.14 -11.53
CA ILE A 537 25.24 3.70 -10.28
C ILE A 537 25.66 2.22 -10.39
N LYS A 538 26.94 1.93 -10.16
CA LYS A 538 27.52 0.57 -10.14
C LYS A 538 27.92 0.16 -8.72
N THR A 539 27.84 -1.14 -8.44
CA THR A 539 28.07 -1.69 -7.09
C THR A 539 29.34 -2.51 -6.94
N ASP A 540 30.02 -2.85 -8.05
CA ASP A 540 31.27 -3.62 -8.06
C ASP A 540 32.38 -2.81 -8.73
N ILE A 541 33.49 -2.58 -8.01
CA ILE A 541 34.63 -1.76 -8.43
C ILE A 541 35.71 -2.61 -9.12
N ASN A 542 35.67 -3.95 -8.96
CA ASN A 542 36.78 -4.86 -9.26
C ASN A 542 37.22 -4.94 -10.74
N TYR A 543 36.59 -4.18 -11.63
CA TYR A 543 36.79 -4.24 -13.08
C TYR A 543 37.02 -2.88 -13.74
N ALA A 544 37.22 -1.80 -12.96
CA ALA A 544 37.33 -0.45 -13.50
C ALA A 544 38.77 0.09 -13.49
N ASP A 545 39.31 0.40 -14.68
CA ASP A 545 40.63 1.02 -14.83
C ASP A 545 40.64 2.47 -14.32
N GLU A 546 39.53 3.18 -14.48
CA GLU A 546 39.27 4.53 -13.97
C GLU A 546 37.88 4.57 -13.30
N PHE A 547 37.76 5.28 -12.18
CA PHE A 547 36.48 5.36 -11.45
C PHE A 547 36.33 6.61 -10.61
N ILE A 548 35.07 6.95 -10.33
CA ILE A 548 34.64 7.82 -9.23
C ILE A 548 33.80 6.95 -8.30
N LEU A 549 34.18 6.89 -7.02
CA LEU A 549 33.57 6.05 -6.00
C LEU A 549 33.07 6.89 -4.84
N PHE A 550 31.77 6.80 -4.56
CA PHE A 550 31.15 7.38 -3.38
C PHE A 550 31.08 6.32 -2.28
N SER A 551 31.58 6.64 -1.10
CA SER A 551 31.69 5.68 0.02
C SER A 551 31.45 6.35 1.37
N GLN A 552 30.84 5.61 2.29
CA GLN A 552 30.73 6.00 3.70
C GLN A 552 31.83 5.40 4.60
N PHE A 553 32.85 4.78 3.99
CA PHE A 553 33.95 4.12 4.69
C PHE A 553 35.29 4.75 4.31
N LEU A 554 36.10 5.06 5.33
CA LEU A 554 37.48 5.56 5.20
C LEU A 554 38.49 4.44 4.89
N ASP A 555 38.28 3.23 5.43
CA ASP A 555 39.20 2.09 5.30
C ASP A 555 38.86 1.22 4.08
N ASN A 556 39.27 1.68 2.89
CA ASN A 556 39.19 0.89 1.66
C ASN A 556 40.54 0.33 1.19
N THR A 557 41.58 0.50 2.00
CA THR A 557 42.98 0.18 1.68
C THR A 557 43.22 -1.29 1.27
N ASN A 558 42.41 -2.23 1.75
CA ASN A 558 42.57 -3.66 1.41
C ASN A 558 41.84 -4.10 0.12
N ALA A 559 40.91 -3.31 -0.41
CA ALA A 559 40.10 -3.69 -1.57
C ALA A 559 40.62 -3.11 -2.89
N ILE A 560 41.37 -2.00 -2.86
CA ILE A 560 41.66 -1.23 -4.07
C ILE A 560 43.13 -1.26 -4.51
N GLY A 561 44.06 -1.80 -3.71
CA GLY A 561 45.37 -2.37 -4.13
C GLY A 561 46.37 -1.51 -4.93
N ASP A 562 46.00 -0.33 -5.42
CA ASP A 562 46.74 0.45 -6.43
C ASP A 562 47.23 1.79 -5.89
N LEU A 563 48.45 2.15 -6.26
CA LEU A 563 49.18 3.33 -5.79
C LEU A 563 48.67 4.69 -6.34
N ASP A 564 47.68 4.69 -7.24
CA ASP A 564 47.21 5.87 -8.00
C ASP A 564 45.76 6.28 -7.67
N ILE A 565 45.38 6.20 -6.38
CA ILE A 565 44.04 6.57 -5.91
C ILE A 565 44.13 7.83 -5.07
N TYR A 566 43.27 8.78 -5.38
CA TYR A 566 43.05 9.98 -4.58
C TYR A 566 41.73 9.87 -3.85
N TYR A 567 41.62 10.51 -2.70
CA TYR A 567 40.36 10.61 -1.97
C TYR A 567 40.15 12.02 -1.43
N GLY A 568 38.90 12.46 -1.42
CA GLY A 568 38.46 13.71 -0.80
C GLY A 568 37.36 13.43 0.20
N GLN A 569 37.45 14.07 1.37
CA GLN A 569 36.42 14.00 2.40
C GLN A 569 35.39 15.10 2.18
N ILE A 570 34.11 14.73 2.05
CA ILE A 570 33.00 15.68 1.87
C ILE A 570 32.40 16.08 3.21
N ASP A 571 32.20 15.08 4.09
CA ASP A 571 31.65 15.24 5.44
C ASP A 571 32.30 14.22 6.40
N GLU A 572 31.93 14.22 7.68
CA GLU A 572 32.54 13.36 8.72
C GLU A 572 32.63 11.88 8.33
N ASN A 573 31.63 11.37 7.60
CA ASN A 573 31.49 9.98 7.21
C ASN A 573 31.31 9.78 5.69
N GLU A 574 31.60 10.77 4.86
CA GLU A 574 31.36 10.72 3.41
C GLU A 574 32.62 11.05 2.63
N TYR A 575 32.97 10.15 1.71
CA TYR A 575 34.23 10.18 0.97
C TYR A 575 33.98 9.95 -0.52
N ILE A 576 34.73 10.66 -1.35
CA ILE A 576 34.89 10.36 -2.77
C ILE A 576 36.29 9.83 -3.00
N TYR A 577 36.39 8.66 -3.63
CA TYR A 577 37.63 8.12 -4.14
C TYR A 577 37.65 8.24 -5.66
N VAL A 578 38.81 8.54 -6.21
CA VAL A 578 38.96 8.77 -7.64
C VAL A 578 40.24 8.15 -8.16
N LYS A 579 40.13 7.50 -9.33
CA LYS A 579 41.23 6.94 -10.11
C LYS A 579 41.08 7.37 -11.57
N GLY A 580 42.20 7.79 -12.16
CA GLY A 580 42.26 8.36 -13.51
C GLY A 580 42.29 9.88 -13.50
N LYS A 581 43.09 10.46 -14.41
CA LYS A 581 43.37 11.91 -14.43
C LYS A 581 42.15 12.75 -14.78
N GLU A 582 41.35 12.30 -15.74
CA GLU A 582 40.12 13.01 -16.15
C GLU A 582 39.11 13.08 -15.01
N ASN A 583 38.95 11.98 -14.26
CA ASN A 583 38.07 11.96 -13.10
C ASN A 583 38.61 12.82 -11.95
N LEU A 584 39.94 12.85 -11.74
CA LEU A 584 40.57 13.70 -10.74
C LEU A 584 40.27 15.18 -11.02
N ASP A 585 40.46 15.62 -12.28
CA ASP A 585 40.14 16.99 -12.70
C ASP A 585 38.65 17.30 -12.46
N ILE A 586 37.74 16.34 -12.69
CA ILE A 586 36.30 16.50 -12.39
C ILE A 586 36.08 16.74 -10.89
N ILE A 587 36.69 15.94 -10.02
CA ILE A 587 36.52 16.05 -8.56
C ILE A 587 37.14 17.34 -8.01
N GLU A 588 38.30 17.76 -8.49
CA GLU A 588 38.91 19.04 -8.10
C GLU A 588 38.03 20.23 -8.51
N ASN A 589 37.36 20.15 -9.66
CA ASN A 589 36.38 21.15 -10.11
C ASN A 589 35.09 21.19 -9.26
N LEU A 590 34.84 20.17 -8.43
CA LEU A 590 33.79 20.20 -7.39
C LEU A 590 34.25 20.96 -6.14
N GLY A 591 35.47 21.51 -6.11
CA GLY A 591 36.02 22.21 -4.96
C GLY A 591 36.38 21.29 -3.79
N ILE A 592 36.53 19.99 -4.04
CA ILE A 592 36.88 18.98 -3.05
C ILE A 592 38.40 18.87 -2.99
N GLU A 593 38.98 19.07 -1.81
CA GLU A 593 40.40 18.85 -1.58
C GLU A 593 40.69 17.35 -1.57
N VAL A 594 41.59 16.92 -2.43
CA VAL A 594 41.94 15.52 -2.65
C VAL A 594 43.35 15.22 -2.18
N MET A 595 43.53 14.10 -1.48
CA MET A 595 44.80 13.59 -0.98
C MET A 595 45.08 12.20 -1.58
N GLN A 596 46.34 11.85 -1.77
CA GLN A 596 46.71 10.51 -2.23
C GLN A 596 46.52 9.51 -1.09
N LEU A 597 45.88 8.37 -1.36
CA LEU A 597 45.47 7.39 -0.32
C LEU A 597 46.65 6.73 0.44
N HIS A 598 47.89 6.95 0.00
CA HIS A 598 49.10 6.33 0.54
C HIS A 598 50.12 7.31 1.13
N GLU A 599 49.75 8.59 1.32
CA GLU A 599 50.44 9.54 2.21
C GLU A 599 49.69 9.66 3.55
#